data_AF-A0A182SRN4-F1
#
_entry.id   AF-A0A182SRN4-F1
#
_cell.length_a   1.000
_cell.length_b   1.000
_cell.length_c   1.000
_cell.angle_alpha   90.00
_cell.angle_beta   90.00
_cell.angle_gamma   90.00
#
_symmetry.space_group_name_H-M   'P 1'
#
loop_
_entity.id
_entity.type
_entity.pdbx_description
1 polymer ?
#
loop_
_entity_poly.entity_id
_entity_poly.type
_entity_poly.pdbx_seq_one_letter_code
_entity_poly.pdbx_strand_id
1 'polypeptide(L)'
;MESNPENPPVEQKANDPVGKSGVSPKSVPNKGDAQPIIRGKPKSGRVWKTSKNRFATVKRSLRGKTSVQQLAYRDEIKQIKQLSQSIKETRRRENEVKRLRREENKRRRLENERKNEMVQVIKNPAKLKRMRKKHLRMIEKRDISKLNVV
;
A
#
# COMPACT_ATOMS: atom_id res chain seq x y z
N MET A 1 -21.91 29.68 11.07
CA MET A 1 -20.59 29.84 11.73
C MET A 1 -19.65 28.87 11.05
N GLU A 2 -19.11 29.30 9.91
CA GLU A 2 -18.24 28.50 9.05
C GLU A 2 -16.78 28.77 9.46
N SER A 3 -16.09 27.72 9.92
CA SER A 3 -14.67 27.77 10.25
C SER A 3 -13.85 27.51 8.99
N ASN A 4 -13.25 28.58 8.47
CA ASN A 4 -12.36 28.61 7.32
C ASN A 4 -10.97 28.02 7.69
N PRO A 5 -10.34 27.14 6.89
CA PRO A 5 -8.98 26.67 7.16
C PRO A 5 -7.95 27.70 6.70
N GLU A 6 -7.11 28.18 7.64
CA GLU A 6 -5.96 29.04 7.39
C GLU A 6 -4.94 28.37 6.45
N ASN A 7 -4.59 29.06 5.36
CA ASN A 7 -3.44 28.73 4.51
C ASN A 7 -2.13 29.19 5.17
N PRO A 8 -1.02 28.42 5.07
CA PRO A 8 0.28 28.84 5.56
C PRO A 8 0.93 29.92 4.66
N PRO A 9 1.80 30.79 5.22
CA PRO A 9 2.36 31.93 4.50
C PRO A 9 3.51 31.54 3.56
N VAL A 10 3.51 32.18 2.38
CA VAL A 10 4.53 32.07 1.34
C VAL A 10 5.80 32.81 1.77
N GLU A 11 6.89 32.08 1.99
CA GLU A 11 8.21 32.66 2.25
C GLU A 11 8.80 33.29 0.98
N GLN A 12 9.04 34.59 1.05
CA GLN A 12 9.69 35.41 0.03
C GLN A 12 11.22 35.20 0.10
N LYS A 13 11.83 34.86 -1.04
CA LYS A 13 13.29 34.77 -1.15
C LYS A 13 13.90 36.17 -1.19
N ALA A 14 14.71 36.49 -0.19
CA ALA A 14 15.57 37.66 -0.17
C ALA A 14 16.70 37.51 -1.19
N ASN A 15 16.85 38.53 -2.04
CA ASN A 15 18.02 38.77 -2.89
C ASN A 15 18.93 39.75 -2.16
N ASP A 16 20.23 39.48 -2.10
CA ASP A 16 21.29 40.40 -1.67
C ASP A 16 22.67 39.87 -2.15
N PRO A 17 23.73 40.68 -2.30
CA PRO A 17 24.01 41.47 -3.50
C PRO A 17 25.35 41.08 -4.18
N VAL A 18 25.52 41.63 -5.38
CA VAL A 18 26.72 41.58 -6.23
C VAL A 18 27.95 42.20 -5.54
N GLY A 19 29.09 41.52 -5.67
CA GLY A 19 30.39 42.18 -5.88
C GLY A 19 31.50 41.83 -4.91
N LYS A 20 32.43 40.96 -5.32
CA LYS A 20 33.85 41.03 -4.94
C LYS A 20 34.77 40.41 -6.00
N SER A 21 35.41 41.31 -6.73
CA SER A 21 36.77 41.29 -7.30
C SER A 21 37.49 39.96 -7.42
N GLY A 22 37.91 39.67 -8.65
CA GLY A 22 38.65 38.48 -9.03
C GLY A 22 40.06 38.38 -8.47
N VAL A 23 40.44 37.13 -8.20
CA VAL A 23 41.80 36.62 -8.29
C VAL A 23 41.66 35.22 -8.90
N SER A 24 42.10 35.08 -10.15
CA SER A 24 42.17 33.79 -10.85
C SER A 24 43.33 32.95 -10.30
N PRO A 25 43.10 31.77 -9.70
CA PRO A 25 44.20 30.84 -9.44
C PRO A 25 44.59 30.18 -10.77
N LYS A 26 45.87 30.31 -11.13
CA LYS A 26 46.49 29.68 -12.31
C LYS A 26 46.16 28.17 -12.32
N SER A 27 45.46 27.72 -13.35
CA SER A 27 45.11 26.32 -13.54
C SER A 27 46.36 25.51 -13.90
N VAL A 28 46.75 24.61 -13.02
CA VAL A 28 47.70 23.53 -13.32
C VAL A 28 47.01 22.59 -14.33
N PRO A 29 47.62 22.21 -15.47
CA PRO A 29 46.93 21.40 -16.46
C PRO A 29 46.74 19.97 -15.93
N ASN A 30 45.50 19.65 -15.58
CA ASN A 30 45.09 18.30 -15.21
C ASN A 30 45.00 17.48 -16.51
N LYS A 31 45.89 16.51 -16.68
CA LYS A 31 45.87 15.56 -17.81
C LYS A 31 44.66 14.63 -17.64
N GLY A 32 43.48 15.06 -18.10
CA GLY A 32 42.25 14.27 -17.97
C GLY A 32 41.05 14.72 -18.80
N ASP A 33 41.03 15.96 -19.30
CA ASP A 33 39.87 16.49 -20.03
C ASP A 33 39.96 16.19 -21.53
N ALA A 34 39.85 14.90 -21.87
CA ALA A 34 39.42 14.53 -23.21
C ALA A 34 37.91 14.81 -23.30
N GLN A 35 37.53 15.89 -23.98
CA GLN A 35 36.13 16.14 -24.35
C GLN A 35 35.51 14.85 -24.90
N PRO A 36 34.30 14.45 -24.47
CA PRO A 36 33.68 13.24 -24.97
C PRO A 36 33.48 13.39 -26.47
N ILE A 37 34.21 12.61 -27.26
CA ILE A 37 34.08 12.59 -28.72
C ILE A 37 32.62 12.22 -29.02
N ILE A 38 31.83 13.20 -29.49
CA ILE A 38 30.43 13.00 -29.85
C ILE A 38 30.40 12.11 -31.09
N ARG A 39 30.10 10.82 -30.91
CA ARG A 39 30.00 9.85 -32.00
C ARG A 39 28.59 9.89 -32.60
N GLY A 40 28.52 9.88 -33.93
CA GLY A 40 27.25 9.75 -34.65
C GLY A 40 26.59 8.38 -34.48
N LYS A 41 25.34 8.27 -34.96
CA LYS A 41 24.60 7.00 -34.99
C LYS A 41 25.37 5.98 -35.84
N PRO A 42 25.48 4.71 -35.41
CA PRO A 42 26.16 3.69 -36.20
C PRO A 42 25.43 3.49 -37.53
N LYS A 43 26.16 3.36 -38.65
CA LYS A 43 25.61 3.22 -40.00
C LYS A 43 24.53 2.13 -40.11
N SER A 44 24.65 1.06 -39.32
CA SER A 44 23.69 -0.05 -39.29
C SER A 44 22.48 0.15 -38.35
N GLY A 45 22.36 1.27 -37.63
CA GLY A 45 21.26 1.57 -36.70
C GLY A 45 21.15 0.69 -35.43
N ARG A 46 21.90 -0.40 -35.35
CA ARG A 46 21.87 -1.37 -34.24
C ARG A 46 22.41 -0.76 -32.93
N VAL A 47 21.54 -0.71 -31.93
CA VAL A 47 21.80 -0.11 -30.59
C VAL A 47 22.91 -0.79 -29.79
N TRP A 48 23.20 -2.06 -30.06
CA TRP A 48 24.23 -2.82 -29.34
C TRP A 48 25.67 -2.59 -29.86
N LYS A 49 25.83 -1.84 -30.96
CA LYS A 49 27.15 -1.45 -31.48
C LYS A 49 27.66 -0.17 -30.82
N THR A 50 27.77 -0.18 -29.48
CA THR A 50 28.35 0.93 -28.71
C THR A 50 29.89 0.89 -28.75
N SER A 51 30.55 2.04 -28.55
CA SER A 51 32.02 2.08 -28.49
C SER A 51 32.53 1.27 -27.30
N LYS A 52 33.41 0.30 -27.55
CA LYS A 52 34.08 -0.46 -26.50
C LYS A 52 35.10 0.43 -25.80
N ASN A 53 35.04 0.52 -24.47
CA ASN A 53 36.07 1.16 -23.67
C ASN A 53 37.40 0.39 -23.82
N ARG A 54 38.51 1.11 -23.94
CA ARG A 54 39.84 0.49 -23.98
C ARG A 54 40.08 -0.26 -22.67
N PHE A 55 40.69 -1.44 -22.75
CA PHE A 55 41.03 -2.29 -21.60
C PHE A 55 41.93 -1.61 -20.56
N ALA A 56 42.59 -0.50 -20.93
CA ALA A 56 43.37 0.36 -20.03
C ALA A 56 42.52 1.23 -19.08
N THR A 57 41.20 1.21 -19.19
CA THR A 57 40.31 1.93 -18.25
C THR A 57 40.25 1.14 -16.95
N VAL A 58 41.20 1.39 -16.05
CA VAL A 58 41.22 0.79 -14.71
C VAL A 58 40.01 1.31 -13.94
N LYS A 59 39.02 0.44 -13.69
CA LYS A 59 37.93 0.74 -12.76
C LYS A 59 38.54 0.80 -11.35
N ARG A 60 38.68 2.00 -10.79
CA ARG A 60 39.07 2.14 -9.39
C ARG A 60 37.99 1.50 -8.52
N SER A 61 38.37 0.56 -7.67
CA SER A 61 37.45 -0.04 -6.71
C SER A 61 36.98 1.04 -5.74
N LEU A 62 35.68 1.05 -5.46
CA LEU A 62 35.15 1.86 -4.38
C LEU A 62 35.75 1.34 -3.07
N ARG A 63 36.26 2.23 -2.23
CA ARG A 63 36.74 1.86 -0.90
C ARG A 63 35.57 1.30 -0.10
N GLY A 64 35.83 0.24 0.68
CA GLY A 64 34.82 -0.33 1.57
C GLY A 64 34.33 0.69 2.60
N LYS A 65 33.13 0.48 3.13
CA LYS A 65 32.55 1.30 4.20
C LYS A 65 33.41 1.21 5.46
N THR A 66 33.62 2.34 6.14
CA THR A 66 34.29 2.36 7.44
C THR A 66 33.42 1.67 8.52
N SER A 67 34.02 1.24 9.64
CA SER A 67 33.29 0.57 10.72
C SER A 67 32.08 1.38 11.22
N VAL A 68 32.27 2.70 11.40
CA VAL A 68 31.20 3.64 11.81
C VAL A 68 30.06 3.66 10.79
N GLN A 69 30.37 3.69 9.50
CA GLN A 69 29.37 3.65 8.43
C GLN A 69 28.62 2.31 8.38
N GLN A 70 29.26 1.21 8.77
CA GLN A 70 28.60 -0.10 8.84
C GLN A 70 27.64 -0.20 10.02
N LEU A 71 27.98 0.39 11.17
CA LEU A 71 27.10 0.46 12.34
C LEU A 71 25.88 1.33 12.05
N ALA A 72 26.08 2.55 11.53
CA ALA A 72 24.98 3.43 11.13
C ALA A 72 24.03 2.76 10.14
N TYR A 73 24.57 2.07 9.13
CA TYR A 73 23.77 1.31 8.16
C TYR A 73 22.97 0.17 8.80
N ARG A 74 23.52 -0.51 9.81
CA ARG A 74 22.79 -1.56 10.55
C ARG A 74 21.63 -0.97 11.35
N ASP A 75 21.85 0.17 11.99
CA ASP A 75 20.82 0.86 12.77
C ASP A 75 19.70 1.37 11.87
N GLU A 76 20.03 1.97 10.72
CA GLU A 76 19.06 2.37 9.69
C GLU A 76 18.20 1.18 9.22
N ILE A 77 18.82 0.05 8.89
CA ILE A 77 18.10 -1.16 8.50
C ILE A 77 17.16 -1.62 9.62
N LYS A 78 17.62 -1.58 10.88
CA LYS A 78 16.82 -1.99 12.03
C LYS A 78 15.59 -1.08 12.19
N GLN A 79 15.78 0.23 12.09
CA GLN A 79 14.68 1.20 12.15
C GLN A 79 13.68 1.01 11.01
N ILE A 80 14.15 0.83 9.78
CA ILE A 80 13.29 0.58 8.61
C ILE A 80 12.48 -0.71 8.79
N LYS A 81 13.10 -1.78 9.31
CA LYS A 81 12.40 -3.04 9.58
C LYS A 81 11.33 -2.88 10.66
N GLN A 82 11.65 -2.19 11.75
CA GLN A 82 10.70 -1.92 12.83
C GLN A 82 9.51 -1.10 12.33
N LEU A 83 9.76 -0.06 11.54
CA LEU A 83 8.70 0.74 10.90
C LEU A 83 7.85 -0.09 9.94
N SER A 84 8.47 -0.91 9.10
CA SER A 84 7.75 -1.81 8.19
C SER A 84 6.86 -2.79 8.96
N GLN A 85 7.36 -3.33 10.06
CA GLN A 85 6.63 -4.25 10.91
C GLN A 85 5.43 -3.56 11.58
N SER A 86 5.61 -2.36 12.14
CA SER A 86 4.51 -1.63 12.77
C SER A 86 3.39 -1.32 11.77
N ILE A 87 3.72 -0.92 10.54
CA ILE A 87 2.75 -0.68 9.46
C ILE A 87 2.00 -1.96 9.07
N LYS A 88 2.68 -3.11 9.03
CA LYS A 88 2.02 -4.39 8.74
C LYS A 88 1.06 -4.80 9.86
N GLU A 89 1.47 -4.61 11.10
CA GLU A 89 0.66 -4.93 12.26
C GLU A 89 -0.59 -4.06 12.37
N THR A 90 -0.49 -2.74 12.13
CA THR A 90 -1.66 -1.86 12.13
C THR A 90 -2.68 -2.28 11.07
N ARG A 91 -2.23 -2.52 9.82
CA ARG A 91 -3.08 -3.03 8.75
C ARG A 91 -3.73 -4.37 9.09
N ARG A 92 -2.97 -5.27 9.73
CA ARG A 92 -3.50 -6.57 10.17
C ARG A 92 -4.60 -6.40 11.22
N ARG A 93 -4.37 -5.59 12.25
CA ARG A 93 -5.35 -5.29 13.30
C ARG A 93 -6.62 -4.68 12.71
N GLU A 94 -6.49 -3.71 11.81
CA GLU A 94 -7.64 -3.10 11.12
C GLU A 94 -8.46 -4.11 10.31
N ASN A 95 -7.79 -5.02 9.61
CA ASN A 95 -8.45 -6.06 8.83
C ASN A 95 -9.16 -7.09 9.71
N GLU A 96 -8.55 -7.48 10.83
CA GLU A 96 -9.14 -8.38 11.83
C GLU A 96 -10.39 -7.74 12.45
N VAL A 97 -10.34 -6.46 12.83
CA VAL A 97 -11.51 -5.72 13.34
C VAL A 97 -12.64 -5.68 12.30
N LYS A 98 -12.33 -5.37 11.03
CA LYS A 98 -13.32 -5.38 9.93
C LYS A 98 -13.93 -6.76 9.71
N ARG A 99 -13.12 -7.82 9.84
CA ARG A 99 -13.57 -9.20 9.69
C ARG A 99 -14.52 -9.58 10.84
N LEU A 100 -14.14 -9.31 12.08
CA LEU A 100 -14.97 -9.58 13.26
C LEU A 100 -16.31 -8.83 13.18
N ARG A 101 -16.28 -7.56 12.77
CA ARG A 101 -17.51 -6.78 12.55
C ARG A 101 -18.43 -7.40 11.48
N ARG A 102 -17.85 -7.90 10.38
CA ARG A 102 -18.61 -8.59 9.33
C ARG A 102 -19.22 -9.90 9.83
N GLU A 103 -18.45 -10.68 10.58
CA GLU A 103 -18.92 -11.94 11.17
C GLU A 103 -20.05 -11.70 12.18
N GLU A 104 -19.91 -10.69 13.05
CA GLU A 104 -20.96 -10.32 14.01
C GLU A 104 -22.22 -9.82 13.29
N ASN A 105 -22.09 -8.95 12.30
CA ASN A 105 -23.23 -8.48 11.50
C ASN A 105 -23.94 -9.64 10.78
N LYS A 106 -23.17 -10.60 10.25
CA LYS A 106 -23.74 -11.81 9.63
C LYS A 106 -24.48 -12.65 10.65
N ARG A 107 -23.91 -12.85 11.85
CA ARG A 107 -24.56 -13.57 12.95
C ARG A 107 -25.87 -12.89 13.36
N ARG A 108 -25.84 -11.57 13.57
CA ARG A 108 -27.01 -10.76 13.92
C ARG A 108 -28.09 -10.82 12.83
N ARG A 109 -27.69 -10.81 11.55
CA ARG A 109 -28.63 -10.97 10.44
C ARG A 109 -29.32 -12.34 10.49
N LEU A 110 -28.56 -13.43 10.66
CA LEU A 110 -29.13 -14.78 10.76
C LEU A 110 -30.07 -14.94 11.98
N GLU A 111 -29.72 -14.34 13.12
CA GLU A 111 -30.57 -14.32 14.31
C GLU A 111 -31.85 -13.50 14.07
N ASN A 112 -31.74 -12.34 13.42
CA ASN A 112 -32.89 -11.51 13.09
C ASN A 112 -33.78 -12.15 12.03
N GLU A 113 -33.22 -12.80 11.02
CA GLU A 113 -33.98 -13.59 10.03
C GLU A 113 -34.79 -14.68 10.74
N ARG A 114 -34.18 -15.43 11.67
CA ARG A 114 -34.88 -16.43 12.49
C ARG A 114 -35.96 -15.83 13.40
N LYS A 115 -35.72 -14.65 13.97
CA LYS A 115 -36.70 -13.95 14.83
C LYS A 115 -37.86 -13.36 14.02
N ASN A 116 -37.58 -12.83 12.83
CA ASN A 116 -38.58 -12.25 11.92
C ASN A 116 -39.39 -13.33 11.21
N GLU A 117 -38.92 -14.58 11.23
CA GLU A 117 -39.64 -15.73 10.71
C GLU A 117 -40.88 -16.03 11.58
N MET A 118 -41.99 -15.39 11.22
CA MET A 118 -43.28 -15.63 11.85
C MET A 118 -43.86 -16.97 11.37
N VAL A 119 -43.67 -18.02 12.16
CA VAL A 119 -44.16 -19.37 11.85
C VAL A 119 -45.56 -19.59 12.42
N GLN A 120 -46.42 -20.25 11.64
CA GLN A 120 -47.71 -20.75 12.12
C GLN A 120 -47.59 -22.22 12.49
N VAL A 121 -47.75 -22.54 13.77
CA VAL A 121 -47.69 -23.94 14.24
C VAL A 121 -48.97 -24.68 13.86
N ILE A 122 -48.86 -25.68 12.99
CA ILE A 122 -49.99 -26.53 12.60
C ILE A 122 -50.03 -27.74 13.54
N LYS A 123 -50.86 -27.66 14.59
CA LYS A 123 -51.02 -28.77 15.57
C LYS A 123 -51.69 -30.02 14.96
N ASN A 124 -52.59 -29.86 13.97
CA ASN A 124 -53.33 -30.98 13.36
C ASN A 124 -52.87 -31.26 11.90
N PRO A 125 -52.28 -32.44 11.60
CA PRO A 125 -51.78 -32.78 10.26
C PRO A 125 -52.88 -33.05 9.23
N ALA A 126 -54.11 -33.38 9.66
CA ALA A 126 -55.24 -33.55 8.73
C ALA A 126 -55.57 -32.25 7.99
N LYS A 127 -55.21 -31.09 8.55
CA LYS A 127 -55.38 -29.77 7.91
C LYS A 127 -54.59 -29.67 6.61
N LEU A 128 -53.36 -30.17 6.57
CA LEU A 128 -52.53 -30.18 5.35
C LEU A 128 -53.14 -31.03 4.25
N LYS A 129 -53.73 -32.18 4.61
CA LYS A 129 -54.39 -33.08 3.64
C LYS A 129 -55.65 -32.47 3.02
N ARG A 130 -56.34 -31.58 3.74
CA ARG A 130 -57.53 -30.87 3.25
C ARG A 130 -57.21 -29.64 2.41
N MET A 131 -55.97 -29.15 2.42
CA MET A 131 -55.60 -27.94 1.69
C MET A 131 -55.44 -28.18 0.18
N ARG A 132 -55.74 -27.13 -0.60
CA ARG A 132 -55.53 -27.14 -2.04
C ARG A 132 -54.05 -27.27 -2.39
N LYS A 133 -53.74 -28.06 -3.42
CA LYS A 133 -52.37 -28.35 -3.88
C LYS A 133 -51.54 -27.09 -4.22
N LYS A 134 -52.17 -25.98 -4.64
CA LYS A 134 -51.48 -24.69 -4.86
C LYS A 134 -50.95 -24.08 -3.56
N HIS A 135 -51.74 -24.10 -2.48
CA HIS A 135 -51.33 -23.55 -1.19
C HIS A 135 -50.22 -24.40 -0.55
N LEU A 136 -50.26 -25.72 -0.71
CA LEU A 136 -49.20 -26.61 -0.24
C LEU A 136 -47.83 -26.31 -0.87
N ARG A 137 -47.80 -25.78 -2.11
CA ARG A 137 -46.54 -25.37 -2.77
C ARG A 137 -45.94 -24.08 -2.19
N MET A 138 -46.75 -23.27 -1.51
CA MET A 138 -46.32 -22.01 -0.89
C MET A 138 -45.87 -22.20 0.58
N ILE A 139 -46.14 -23.36 1.18
CA ILE A 139 -45.76 -23.64 2.57
C ILE A 139 -44.32 -24.14 2.60
N GLU A 140 -43.47 -23.41 3.30
CA GLU A 140 -42.14 -23.86 3.68
C GLU A 140 -42.18 -24.52 5.06
N LYS A 141 -41.48 -25.65 5.23
CA LYS A 141 -41.35 -26.29 6.54
C LYS A 141 -40.15 -25.71 7.27
N ARG A 142 -40.38 -25.29 8.51
CA ARG A 142 -39.38 -24.61 9.36
C ARG A 142 -39.30 -25.30 10.72
N ASP A 143 -38.11 -25.38 11.26
CA ASP A 143 -37.82 -26.18 12.45
C ASP A 143 -38.14 -25.38 13.73
N ILE A 144 -39.07 -25.88 14.54
CA ILE A 144 -39.60 -25.21 15.73
C ILE A 144 -39.20 -25.90 17.04
N SER A 145 -38.31 -26.90 16.97
CA SER A 145 -37.85 -27.72 18.11
C SER A 145 -37.30 -26.94 19.31
N LYS A 146 -36.92 -25.66 19.11
CA LYS A 146 -36.36 -24.76 20.14
C LYS A 146 -37.39 -23.81 20.77
N LEU A 147 -38.60 -23.73 20.22
CA LEU A 147 -39.67 -22.91 20.77
C LEU A 147 -40.54 -23.81 21.66
N ASN A 148 -40.55 -23.56 22.97
CA ASN A 148 -41.52 -24.17 23.87
C ASN A 148 -42.91 -23.59 23.55
N VAL A 149 -43.65 -24.28 22.69
CA VAL A 149 -45.02 -23.93 22.31
C VAL A 149 -45.97 -24.68 23.24
N VAL A 150 -46.72 -23.93 24.05
CA VAL A 150 -47.85 -24.43 24.86
C VAL A 150 -49.07 -24.73 23.96
#